data_AF-A0A8B7XMX2-F1
#
_entry.id   AF-A0A8B7XMX2-F1
#
_cell.length_a   1.000
_cell.length_b   1.000
_cell.length_c   1.000
_cell.angle_alpha   90.00
_cell.angle_beta   90.00
_cell.angle_gamma   90.00
#
_symmetry.space_group_name_H-M   'P 1'
#
loop_
_entity.id
_entity.type
_entity.pdbx_description
1 polymer ?
#
loop_
_entity_poly.entity_id
_entity_poly.type
_entity_poly.pdbx_seq_one_letter_code
_entity_poly.pdbx_strand_id
1 'polypeptide(L)'
;MNKIYCGNLSEDVTEDALRDLFEENGIPVSSMVVKRSANPNSNASPFAFVDVENEEMAQLAIDKLNDYNLLGSVMVVEQSVPKRGRGNRSRSTNIQVHNIPLSTPVQEVQDLLKTFGDVSSCEKGKEGANGYSVNATYAAVEQAQQAIKQLNNYEFNNSQLKVNYKNSGSRQSNRYNRNPNRNQGNAVFPVRMLVPSEMVGAIIGKGGKTIKQTTAETRARIDIHRHENPGSGEKVKAVTFFGNPEDCTSACKKVRDIMSQECCHKGSMPPLKLLAHDALVGRLIGKGGSSLKHIMQESGSTITISPLHELTICNPERTITIKGTLEQEVKAESLITAKLRTAYEQHMQSMQNQQQMFPGINHMAMFSGAGEHNPGGYQNQGMGGPLPGLYYPNPRGYRDVRSQDYPRDASETTYLYVPNESVGAIIGVKGDIIKSMCQTANASIRIASRENEGSTERKVTIIGSPESQWKAQLRLFEKVCGQGHFETKEDHLRCEIGVPSKLVGRIIGKKGTKVREMQRTTFARIEVPRANKEDEEGDQAADDDTEVMVKMYGNFFSLQAAQRRLRKMIFDFMNRGNQNQNQYSYNAGYYSGYQRRGRMNGPVPGIPQ
;
A
#
# COMPACT_ATOMS: atom_id res chain seq x y z
N MET A 1 -13.98 -27.65 16.55
CA MET A 1 -13.28 -26.84 17.60
C MET A 1 -14.35 -26.14 18.41
N ASN A 2 -14.48 -26.45 19.71
CA ASN A 2 -15.73 -26.20 20.44
C ASN A 2 -15.59 -25.05 21.47
N LYS A 3 -14.61 -24.16 21.27
CA LYS A 3 -14.35 -23.02 22.15
C LYS A 3 -14.78 -21.73 21.45
N ILE A 4 -15.44 -20.86 22.18
CA ILE A 4 -16.05 -19.62 21.73
C ILE A 4 -15.45 -18.46 22.52
N TYR A 5 -15.25 -17.34 21.85
CA TYR A 5 -14.86 -16.08 22.45
C TYR A 5 -16.06 -15.14 22.49
N CYS A 6 -16.37 -14.58 23.67
CA CYS A 6 -17.40 -13.58 23.87
C CYS A 6 -16.73 -12.26 24.27
N GLY A 7 -16.64 -11.30 23.36
CA GLY A 7 -16.06 -9.98 23.60
C GLY A 7 -17.11 -8.89 23.83
N ASN A 8 -16.62 -7.71 24.24
CA ASN A 8 -17.45 -6.52 24.47
C ASN A 8 -18.58 -6.71 25.49
N LEU A 9 -18.31 -7.48 26.54
CA LEU A 9 -19.27 -7.66 27.64
C LEU A 9 -19.30 -6.40 28.51
N SER A 10 -20.48 -6.08 29.07
CA SER A 10 -20.60 -4.99 30.06
C SER A 10 -19.80 -5.31 31.33
N GLU A 11 -19.35 -4.28 32.05
CA GLU A 11 -18.66 -4.45 33.34
C GLU A 11 -19.54 -5.11 34.40
N ASP A 12 -20.87 -5.04 34.24
CA ASP A 12 -21.83 -5.64 35.16
C ASP A 12 -22.16 -7.11 34.82
N VAL A 13 -21.67 -7.66 33.70
CA VAL A 13 -21.95 -9.06 33.30
C VAL A 13 -21.23 -10.04 34.22
N THR A 14 -21.97 -10.87 34.95
CA THR A 14 -21.44 -11.98 35.76
C THR A 14 -21.34 -13.27 34.94
N GLU A 15 -20.58 -14.26 35.45
CA GLU A 15 -20.52 -15.58 34.82
C GLU A 15 -21.90 -16.25 34.78
N ASP A 16 -22.68 -16.10 35.85
CA ASP A 16 -24.03 -16.67 35.94
C ASP A 16 -24.98 -16.05 34.91
N ALA A 17 -24.99 -14.71 34.78
CA ALA A 17 -25.83 -14.03 33.78
C ALA A 17 -25.48 -14.43 32.34
N LEU A 18 -24.19 -14.67 32.07
CA LEU A 18 -23.75 -15.16 30.76
C LEU A 18 -24.10 -16.63 30.55
N ARG A 19 -24.09 -17.46 31.61
CA ARG A 19 -24.50 -18.85 31.55
C ARG A 19 -26.01 -18.99 31.31
N ASP A 20 -26.82 -18.23 32.03
CA ASP A 20 -28.28 -18.18 31.85
C ASP A 20 -28.64 -17.81 30.41
N LEU A 21 -27.96 -16.81 29.82
CA LEU A 21 -28.16 -16.42 28.42
C LEU A 21 -27.89 -17.57 27.43
N PHE A 22 -26.83 -18.36 27.67
CA PHE A 22 -26.51 -19.50 26.81
C PHE A 22 -27.54 -20.63 26.97
N GLU A 23 -28.00 -20.89 28.20
CA GLU A 23 -29.01 -21.91 28.49
C GLU A 23 -30.39 -21.54 27.91
N GLU A 24 -30.83 -20.29 28.05
CA GLU A 24 -32.06 -19.75 27.44
C GLU A 24 -32.08 -19.91 25.91
N ASN A 25 -30.91 -19.86 25.28
CA ASN A 25 -30.76 -20.02 23.83
C ASN A 25 -30.56 -21.48 23.39
N GLY A 26 -30.62 -22.42 24.34
CA GLY A 26 -30.48 -23.86 24.11
C GLY A 26 -29.05 -24.31 23.84
N ILE A 27 -28.05 -23.60 24.35
CA ILE A 27 -26.62 -23.85 24.10
C ILE A 27 -25.98 -24.36 25.41
N PRO A 28 -25.75 -25.68 25.56
CA PRO A 28 -25.13 -26.21 26.76
C PRO A 28 -23.65 -25.80 26.86
N VAL A 29 -23.29 -25.21 28.01
CA VAL A 29 -21.92 -24.73 28.30
C VAL A 29 -21.17 -25.73 29.17
N SER A 30 -20.05 -26.25 28.68
CA SER A 30 -19.16 -27.17 29.42
C SER A 30 -18.24 -26.45 30.40
N SER A 31 -17.65 -25.31 30.00
CA SER A 31 -16.89 -24.44 30.90
C SER A 31 -16.90 -22.99 30.44
N MET A 32 -16.86 -22.06 31.39
CA MET A 32 -16.85 -20.62 31.12
C MET A 32 -15.77 -19.94 31.95
N VAL A 33 -15.07 -18.98 31.36
CA VAL A 33 -14.10 -18.14 32.08
C VAL A 33 -14.25 -16.70 31.63
N VAL A 34 -14.81 -15.86 32.51
CA VAL A 34 -14.87 -14.40 32.30
C VAL A 34 -13.55 -13.77 32.75
N LYS A 35 -12.93 -13.00 31.88
CA LYS A 35 -11.70 -12.25 32.13
C LYS A 35 -11.98 -10.76 32.14
N ARG A 36 -11.61 -10.14 33.25
CA ARG A 36 -11.63 -8.69 33.46
C ARG A 36 -10.21 -8.15 33.46
N SER A 37 -10.05 -6.89 33.11
CA SER A 37 -8.75 -6.24 33.22
C SER A 37 -8.37 -6.11 34.70
N ALA A 38 -7.17 -6.56 35.07
CA ALA A 38 -6.64 -6.40 36.43
C ALA A 38 -6.19 -4.96 36.74
N ASN A 39 -6.24 -4.05 35.75
CA ASN A 39 -5.85 -2.66 35.90
C ASN A 39 -7.11 -1.76 35.90
N PRO A 40 -7.41 -1.04 36.99
CA PRO A 40 -8.59 -0.18 37.08
C PRO A 40 -8.60 1.01 36.10
N ASN A 41 -7.46 1.35 35.47
CA ASN A 41 -7.37 2.40 34.43
C ASN A 41 -7.44 1.85 33.00
N SER A 42 -7.90 0.62 32.81
CA SER A 42 -7.95 -0.04 31.51
C SER A 42 -9.35 0.00 30.90
N ASN A 43 -9.55 0.72 29.80
CA ASN A 43 -10.78 0.66 28.97
C ASN A 43 -10.92 -0.66 28.18
N ALA A 44 -10.45 -1.79 28.72
CA ALA A 44 -10.58 -3.07 28.06
C ALA A 44 -11.90 -3.70 28.52
N SER A 45 -12.90 -3.71 27.63
CA SER A 45 -14.18 -4.36 27.90
C SER A 45 -13.93 -5.82 28.36
N PRO A 46 -14.60 -6.28 29.41
CA PRO A 46 -14.56 -7.68 29.81
C PRO A 46 -14.86 -8.62 28.64
N PHE A 47 -14.26 -9.81 28.69
CA PHE A 47 -14.48 -10.84 27.69
C PHE A 47 -14.50 -12.22 28.34
N ALA A 48 -15.18 -13.18 27.73
CA ALA A 48 -15.28 -14.54 28.22
C ALA A 48 -14.80 -15.57 27.19
N PHE A 49 -14.35 -16.71 27.69
CA PHE A 49 -14.15 -17.90 26.89
C PHE A 49 -15.14 -18.97 27.32
N VAL A 50 -15.90 -19.50 26.37
CA VAL A 50 -16.96 -20.48 26.61
C VAL A 50 -16.62 -21.73 25.82
N ASP A 51 -16.48 -22.86 26.50
CA ASP A 51 -16.38 -24.18 25.87
C ASP A 51 -17.78 -24.77 25.82
N VAL A 52 -18.22 -25.13 24.61
CA VAL A 52 -19.50 -25.80 24.36
C VAL A 52 -19.25 -27.25 23.95
N GLU A 53 -20.30 -28.06 23.99
CA GLU A 53 -20.17 -29.50 23.79
C GLU A 53 -19.68 -29.86 22.38
N ASN A 54 -20.28 -29.27 21.34
CA ASN A 54 -20.03 -29.61 19.93
C ASN A 54 -19.86 -28.37 19.04
N GLU A 55 -19.25 -28.55 17.87
CA GLU A 55 -19.02 -27.48 16.89
C GLU A 55 -20.32 -26.88 16.33
N GLU A 56 -21.39 -27.68 16.24
CA GLU A 56 -22.73 -27.22 15.86
C GLU A 56 -23.30 -26.22 16.87
N MET A 57 -23.09 -26.48 18.17
CA MET A 57 -23.50 -25.56 19.24
C MET A 57 -22.65 -24.29 19.25
N ALA A 58 -21.38 -24.39 18.83
CA ALA A 58 -20.53 -23.22 18.68
C ALA A 58 -21.00 -22.32 17.55
N GLN A 59 -21.43 -22.89 16.42
CA GLN A 59 -21.99 -22.14 15.31
C GLN A 59 -23.35 -21.51 15.69
N LEU A 60 -24.21 -22.26 16.38
CA LEU A 60 -25.51 -21.77 16.86
C LEU A 60 -25.35 -20.58 17.83
N ALA A 61 -24.35 -20.64 18.71
CA ALA A 61 -24.03 -19.55 19.63
C ALA A 61 -23.54 -18.29 18.89
N ILE A 62 -22.70 -18.44 17.87
CA ILE A 62 -22.25 -17.32 17.05
C ILE A 62 -23.46 -16.69 16.32
N ASP A 63 -24.30 -17.51 15.69
CA ASP A 63 -25.42 -17.00 14.90
C ASP A 63 -26.50 -16.33 15.76
N LYS A 64 -26.74 -16.80 16.99
CA LYS A 64 -27.79 -16.25 17.87
C LYS A 64 -27.31 -15.14 18.82
N LEU A 65 -26.08 -15.24 19.32
CA LEU A 65 -25.59 -14.38 20.40
C LEU A 65 -24.61 -13.31 19.92
N ASN A 66 -24.08 -13.40 18.69
CA ASN A 66 -23.33 -12.29 18.12
C ASN A 66 -24.26 -11.10 17.86
N ASP A 67 -23.80 -9.90 18.23
CA ASP A 67 -24.58 -8.65 18.22
C ASP A 67 -25.77 -8.61 19.21
N TYR A 68 -25.84 -9.55 20.16
CA TYR A 68 -26.86 -9.52 21.21
C TYR A 68 -26.58 -8.42 22.23
N ASN A 69 -27.59 -7.64 22.58
CA ASN A 69 -27.45 -6.56 23.56
C ASN A 69 -27.65 -7.10 24.98
N LEU A 70 -26.55 -7.31 25.69
CA LEU A 70 -26.54 -7.75 27.08
C LEU A 70 -26.14 -6.59 28.00
N LEU A 71 -27.07 -6.17 28.87
CA LEU A 71 -26.87 -5.08 29.84
C LEU A 71 -26.35 -3.78 29.20
N GLY A 72 -26.89 -3.42 28.03
CA GLY A 72 -26.54 -2.20 27.30
C GLY A 72 -25.25 -2.29 26.47
N SER A 73 -24.58 -3.45 26.46
CA SER A 73 -23.42 -3.71 25.62
C SER A 73 -23.73 -4.76 24.56
N VAL A 74 -23.42 -4.44 23.31
CA VAL A 74 -23.57 -5.36 22.17
C VAL A 74 -22.41 -6.34 22.18
N MET A 75 -22.67 -7.59 22.53
CA MET A 75 -21.64 -8.61 22.68
C MET A 75 -21.19 -9.14 21.31
N VAL A 76 -19.92 -9.53 21.23
CA VAL A 76 -19.32 -10.13 20.02
C VAL A 76 -19.03 -11.59 20.30
N VAL A 77 -19.61 -12.51 19.54
CA VAL A 77 -19.45 -13.95 19.73
C VAL A 77 -18.79 -14.55 18.51
N GLU A 78 -17.58 -15.07 18.67
CA GLU A 78 -16.77 -15.63 17.57
C GLU A 78 -16.18 -16.99 17.96
N GLN A 79 -15.83 -17.80 16.96
CA GLN A 79 -15.06 -19.01 17.22
C GLN A 79 -13.70 -18.64 17.82
N SER A 80 -13.33 -19.23 18.95
CA SER A 80 -12.08 -18.94 19.62
C SER A 80 -10.91 -19.44 18.77
N VAL A 81 -10.29 -18.55 18.01
CA VAL A 81 -9.04 -18.85 17.32
C VAL A 81 -7.95 -19.06 18.38
N PRO A 82 -7.30 -20.24 18.46
CA PRO A 82 -6.15 -20.38 19.33
C PRO A 82 -5.17 -19.29 18.94
N LYS A 83 -4.73 -18.48 19.92
CA LYS A 83 -3.66 -17.50 19.71
C LYS A 83 -2.61 -18.21 18.86
N ARG A 84 -2.33 -17.68 17.66
CA ARG A 84 -1.16 -18.06 16.85
C ARG A 84 0.10 -17.67 17.62
N GLY A 85 0.33 -18.37 18.72
CA GLY A 85 1.59 -18.39 19.42
C GLY A 85 2.50 -19.26 18.59
N ARG A 86 3.54 -18.62 18.04
CA ARG A 86 4.86 -19.23 17.85
C ARG A 86 4.80 -20.59 17.16
N GLY A 87 5.02 -20.60 15.84
CA GLY A 87 5.21 -21.83 15.05
C GLY A 87 5.92 -22.91 15.85
N ASN A 88 5.35 -24.12 15.81
CA ASN A 88 5.68 -25.27 16.64
C ASN A 88 7.20 -25.41 16.85
N ARG A 89 7.69 -24.74 17.90
CA ARG A 89 9.11 -24.60 18.24
C ARG A 89 9.65 -25.81 18.98
N SER A 90 8.77 -26.78 19.25
CA SER A 90 9.09 -28.05 19.89
C SER A 90 10.03 -28.92 19.06
N ARG A 91 10.53 -28.49 17.90
CA ARG A 91 11.40 -29.29 17.03
C ARG A 91 12.83 -28.77 16.86
N SER A 92 13.26 -27.77 17.63
CA SER A 92 14.61 -27.22 17.54
C SER A 92 15.59 -27.95 18.46
N THR A 93 16.77 -28.33 17.97
CA THR A 93 17.89 -28.84 18.77
C THR A 93 18.64 -27.75 19.55
N ASN A 94 18.40 -26.49 19.19
CA ASN A 94 19.13 -25.35 19.75
C ASN A 94 18.33 -24.75 20.90
N ILE A 95 18.99 -24.62 22.06
CA ILE A 95 18.44 -24.03 23.28
C ILE A 95 19.30 -22.87 23.79
N GLN A 96 18.72 -22.04 24.63
CA GLN A 96 19.34 -20.91 25.29
C GLN A 96 18.93 -20.93 26.76
N VAL A 97 19.93 -21.01 27.63
CA VAL A 97 19.82 -20.93 29.08
C VAL A 97 20.09 -19.49 29.50
N HIS A 98 19.20 -18.89 30.26
CA HIS A 98 19.32 -17.54 30.80
C HIS A 98 19.42 -17.59 32.33
N ASN A 99 19.86 -16.45 32.90
CA ASN A 99 19.93 -16.21 34.34
C ASN A 99 21.02 -17.03 35.05
N ILE A 100 22.15 -17.25 34.36
CA ILE A 100 23.31 -17.93 34.96
C ILE A 100 24.13 -16.88 35.73
N PRO A 101 24.44 -17.09 37.02
CA PRO A 101 25.23 -16.15 37.82
C PRO A 101 26.60 -15.87 37.20
N LEU A 102 27.08 -14.62 37.25
CA LEU A 102 28.39 -14.24 36.70
C LEU A 102 29.58 -14.98 37.34
N SER A 103 29.40 -15.48 38.57
CA SER A 103 30.38 -16.29 39.30
C SER A 103 30.49 -17.72 38.80
N THR A 104 29.50 -18.22 38.06
CA THR A 104 29.48 -19.62 37.59
C THR A 104 30.23 -19.75 36.26
N PRO A 105 31.23 -20.63 36.15
CA PRO A 105 31.95 -20.85 34.89
C PRO A 105 31.07 -21.57 33.86
N VAL A 106 31.32 -21.30 32.57
CA VAL A 106 30.56 -21.89 31.44
C VAL A 106 30.68 -23.41 31.42
N GLN A 107 31.81 -23.95 31.91
CA GLN A 107 32.07 -25.38 31.97
C GLN A 107 31.07 -26.12 32.88
N GLU A 108 30.74 -25.57 34.04
CA GLU A 108 29.75 -26.17 34.96
C GLU A 108 28.34 -26.22 34.33
N VAL A 109 27.98 -25.19 33.57
CA VAL A 109 26.70 -25.17 32.83
C VAL A 109 26.72 -26.19 31.70
N GLN A 110 27.86 -26.36 31.03
CA GLN A 110 28.02 -27.38 29.99
C GLN A 110 27.89 -28.80 30.56
N ASP A 111 28.49 -29.05 31.72
CA ASP A 111 28.41 -30.36 32.37
C ASP A 111 26.98 -30.67 32.85
N LEU A 112 26.24 -29.66 33.36
CA LEU A 112 24.82 -29.78 33.65
C LEU A 112 23.98 -30.09 32.41
N LEU A 113 24.30 -29.50 31.26
CA LEU A 113 23.58 -29.75 30.01
C LEU A 113 23.85 -31.15 29.44
N LYS A 114 25.08 -31.67 29.60
CA LYS A 114 25.44 -33.03 29.17
C LYS A 114 24.63 -34.12 29.89
N THR A 115 24.13 -33.87 31.10
CA THR A 115 23.26 -34.80 31.83
C THR A 115 21.94 -35.11 31.09
N PHE A 116 21.52 -34.26 30.15
CA PHE A 116 20.26 -34.39 29.41
C PHE A 116 20.45 -34.81 27.94
N GLY A 117 21.68 -35.04 27.50
CA GLY A 117 22.01 -35.51 26.17
C GLY A 117 23.33 -34.96 25.63
N ASP A 118 23.69 -35.39 24.44
CA ASP A 118 24.94 -35.00 23.80
C ASP A 118 24.87 -33.56 23.28
N VAL A 119 25.63 -32.67 23.91
CA VAL A 119 25.74 -31.25 23.55
C VAL A 119 26.83 -31.09 22.48
N SER A 120 26.44 -30.80 21.24
CA SER A 120 27.35 -30.60 20.11
C SER A 120 28.05 -29.24 20.10
N SER A 121 27.44 -28.23 20.71
CA SER A 121 28.04 -26.90 20.86
C SER A 121 27.49 -26.22 22.11
N CYS A 122 28.36 -25.57 22.88
CA CYS A 122 28.02 -24.78 24.07
C CYS A 122 28.82 -23.48 24.04
N GLU A 123 28.13 -22.34 23.91
CA GLU A 123 28.76 -21.02 23.74
C GLU A 123 28.20 -20.02 24.75
N LYS A 124 29.08 -19.22 25.37
CA LYS A 124 28.67 -18.09 26.22
C LYS A 124 27.96 -17.04 25.35
N GLY A 125 26.72 -16.75 25.70
CA GLY A 125 25.86 -15.75 25.09
C GLY A 125 25.96 -14.39 25.76
N LYS A 126 24.90 -13.59 25.63
CA LYS A 126 24.86 -12.21 26.13
C LYS A 126 24.87 -12.15 27.66
N GLU A 127 25.60 -11.18 28.18
CA GLU A 127 25.64 -10.80 29.59
C GLU A 127 24.62 -9.70 29.87
N GLY A 128 23.87 -9.81 30.97
CA GLY A 128 22.86 -8.85 31.40
C GLY A 128 23.00 -8.54 32.89
N ALA A 129 22.15 -7.65 33.40
CA ALA A 129 22.24 -7.14 34.78
C ALA A 129 22.11 -8.22 35.87
N ASN A 130 21.46 -9.35 35.56
CA ASN A 130 21.20 -10.44 36.53
C ASN A 130 21.97 -11.73 36.21
N GLY A 131 22.97 -11.69 35.32
CA GLY A 131 23.74 -12.86 34.91
C GLY A 131 23.94 -12.96 33.40
N TYR A 132 24.52 -14.07 32.94
CA TYR A 132 24.76 -14.34 31.53
C TYR A 132 23.86 -15.45 30.98
N SER A 133 23.93 -15.64 29.66
CA SER A 133 23.22 -16.71 28.96
C SER A 133 24.19 -17.67 28.30
N VAL A 134 23.79 -18.92 28.12
CA VAL A 134 24.55 -19.94 27.40
C VAL A 134 23.67 -20.49 26.28
N ASN A 135 24.22 -20.56 25.08
CA ASN A 135 23.58 -21.19 23.94
C ASN A 135 24.11 -22.61 23.80
N ALA A 136 23.21 -23.59 23.79
CA ALA A 136 23.60 -24.98 23.61
C ALA A 136 22.84 -25.63 22.46
N THR A 137 23.49 -26.53 21.74
CA THR A 137 22.90 -27.31 20.67
C THR A 137 23.02 -28.78 21.03
N TYR A 138 21.90 -29.50 21.04
CA TYR A 138 21.89 -30.96 21.24
C TYR A 138 22.00 -31.71 19.92
N ALA A 139 22.49 -32.95 19.97
CA ALA A 139 22.50 -33.85 18.82
C ALA A 139 21.08 -34.23 18.37
N ALA A 140 20.16 -34.42 19.31
CA ALA A 140 18.77 -34.79 19.03
C ALA A 140 17.74 -33.77 19.56
N VAL A 141 16.61 -33.65 18.86
CA VAL A 141 15.49 -32.77 19.23
C VAL A 141 14.88 -33.17 20.57
N GLU A 142 14.83 -34.48 20.85
CA GLU A 142 14.26 -35.04 22.08
C GLU A 142 15.11 -34.66 23.31
N GLN A 143 16.43 -34.65 23.18
CA GLN A 143 17.36 -34.21 24.23
C GLN A 143 17.14 -32.72 24.55
N ALA A 144 16.98 -31.87 23.51
CA ALA A 144 16.66 -30.45 23.69
C ALA A 144 15.31 -30.21 24.38
N GLN A 145 14.28 -31.01 24.04
CA GLN A 145 12.97 -30.96 24.70
C GLN A 145 13.06 -31.34 26.17
N GLN A 146 13.75 -32.44 26.49
CA GLN A 146 13.92 -32.91 27.86
C GLN A 146 14.69 -31.89 28.71
N ALA A 147 15.77 -31.34 28.17
CA ALA A 147 16.55 -30.29 28.82
C ALA A 147 15.69 -29.04 29.13
N ILE A 148 14.87 -28.57 28.18
CA ILE A 148 13.97 -27.43 28.45
C ILE A 148 12.93 -27.76 29.51
N LYS A 149 12.34 -28.96 29.47
CA LYS A 149 11.29 -29.36 30.41
C LYS A 149 11.80 -29.42 31.85
N GLN A 150 13.04 -29.87 32.05
CA GLN A 150 13.60 -30.12 33.38
C GLN A 150 14.44 -28.95 33.91
N LEU A 151 15.16 -28.24 33.04
CA LEU A 151 16.03 -27.13 33.48
C LEU A 151 15.31 -25.78 33.55
N ASN A 152 14.12 -25.64 32.96
CA ASN A 152 13.38 -24.38 33.05
C ASN A 152 12.80 -24.19 34.46
N ASN A 153 13.23 -23.12 35.12
CA ASN A 153 13.05 -22.80 36.55
C ASN A 153 13.83 -23.69 37.51
N TYR A 154 14.84 -24.43 37.03
CA TYR A 154 15.73 -25.20 37.90
C TYR A 154 16.64 -24.26 38.70
N GLU A 155 16.74 -24.49 40.00
CA GLU A 155 17.58 -23.70 40.89
C GLU A 155 19.03 -24.17 40.81
N PHE A 156 19.91 -23.27 40.35
CA PHE A 156 21.31 -23.54 40.13
C PHE A 156 22.13 -22.37 40.68
N ASN A 157 22.99 -22.64 41.68
CA ASN A 157 23.85 -21.66 42.34
C ASN A 157 23.07 -20.39 42.78
N ASN A 158 21.96 -20.58 43.51
CA ASN A 158 21.04 -19.52 43.98
C ASN A 158 20.36 -18.68 42.88
N SER A 159 20.27 -19.21 41.66
CA SER A 159 19.56 -18.59 40.55
C SER A 159 18.64 -19.58 39.84
N GLN A 160 17.43 -19.14 39.51
CA GLN A 160 16.52 -19.95 38.70
C GLN A 160 16.88 -19.82 37.23
N LEU A 161 17.33 -20.91 36.63
CA LEU A 161 17.66 -20.97 35.21
C LEU A 161 16.40 -20.85 34.38
N LYS A 162 16.48 -20.11 33.28
CA LYS A 162 15.37 -19.99 32.33
C LYS A 162 15.79 -20.51 30.97
N VAL A 163 15.23 -21.64 30.55
CA VAL A 163 15.66 -22.35 29.34
C VAL A 163 14.60 -22.24 28.25
N ASN A 164 15.00 -21.81 27.06
CA ASN A 164 14.12 -21.64 25.90
C ASN A 164 14.82 -22.11 24.62
N TYR A 165 14.08 -22.44 23.56
CA TYR A 165 14.70 -22.67 22.24
C TYR A 165 15.43 -21.40 21.74
N LYS A 166 16.65 -21.56 21.24
CA LYS A 166 17.46 -20.48 20.65
C LYS A 166 16.76 -20.01 19.37
N ASN A 167 16.51 -18.70 19.27
CA ASN A 167 16.02 -18.11 18.03
C ASN A 167 17.14 -18.15 16.97
N SER A 168 17.15 -19.18 16.13
CA SER A 168 17.90 -19.17 14.87
C SER A 168 17.39 -18.00 14.03
N GLY A 169 18.30 -17.12 13.59
CA GLY A 169 18.03 -15.86 12.91
C GLY A 169 16.82 -15.85 11.97
N SER A 170 15.72 -15.29 12.44
CA SER A 170 14.66 -14.66 11.66
C SER A 170 14.16 -13.45 12.46
N ARG A 171 15.08 -12.52 12.71
CA ARG A 171 14.80 -11.16 13.21
C ARG A 171 14.91 -10.11 12.11
N GLN A 172 14.65 -10.50 10.86
CA GLN A 172 14.13 -9.59 9.85
C GLN A 172 12.61 -9.82 9.76
N SER A 173 11.87 -8.72 9.81
CA SER A 173 10.40 -8.66 9.71
C SER A 173 9.60 -9.09 10.95
N ASN A 174 9.65 -8.29 12.02
CA ASN A 174 8.43 -7.96 12.81
C ASN A 174 8.61 -6.83 13.84
N ARG A 175 9.36 -5.77 13.49
CA ARG A 175 9.29 -4.49 14.22
C ARG A 175 8.21 -3.55 13.70
N TYR A 176 7.52 -3.90 12.61
CA TYR A 176 6.43 -3.10 12.04
C TYR A 176 5.04 -3.39 12.64
N ASN A 177 4.94 -4.22 13.68
CA ASN A 177 3.64 -4.47 14.34
C ASN A 177 3.69 -4.27 15.86
N ARG A 178 4.46 -3.28 16.32
CA ARG A 178 4.12 -2.61 17.58
C ARG A 178 3.14 -1.51 17.22
N ASN A 179 1.86 -1.82 17.38
CA ASN A 179 0.76 -0.86 17.30
C ASN A 179 1.18 0.43 18.04
N PRO A 180 1.32 1.60 17.38
CA PRO A 180 1.72 2.85 18.04
C PRO A 180 0.65 3.38 19.01
N ASN A 181 -0.52 2.75 19.03
CA ASN A 181 -1.72 3.27 19.66
C ASN A 181 -1.80 3.11 21.19
N ARG A 182 -0.66 3.00 21.89
CA ARG A 182 -0.63 2.89 23.36
C ARG A 182 -0.43 4.23 24.09
N ASN A 183 -0.42 5.34 23.36
CA ASN A 183 -0.55 6.69 23.90
C ASN A 183 -1.58 7.45 23.05
N GLN A 184 -2.86 7.16 23.23
CA GLN A 184 -3.91 8.11 22.84
C GLN A 184 -4.01 9.19 23.90
N GLY A 185 -3.11 10.16 23.75
CA GLY A 185 -3.11 11.46 24.37
C GLY A 185 -2.15 12.31 23.53
N ASN A 186 -2.66 12.92 22.47
CA ASN A 186 -1.96 13.51 21.31
C ASN A 186 -1.29 12.53 20.35
N ALA A 187 -1.92 12.32 19.18
CA ALA A 187 -1.24 11.77 18.02
C ALA A 187 -0.11 12.73 17.59
N VAL A 188 1.14 12.39 17.92
CA VAL A 188 2.31 13.21 17.56
C VAL A 188 2.58 13.04 16.06
N PHE A 189 2.21 14.04 15.26
CA PHE A 189 2.58 14.09 13.84
C PHE A 189 4.10 14.22 13.68
N PRO A 190 4.79 13.23 13.07
CA PRO A 190 6.24 13.27 12.92
C PRO A 190 6.65 14.18 11.76
N VAL A 191 7.69 14.99 11.96
CA VAL A 191 8.27 15.83 10.90
C VAL A 191 9.46 15.08 10.29
N ARG A 192 9.49 14.93 8.98
CA ARG A 192 10.57 14.22 8.27
C ARG A 192 11.34 15.19 7.38
N MET A 193 12.62 15.36 7.64
CA MET A 193 13.56 16.16 6.84
C MET A 193 14.53 15.25 6.08
N LEU A 194 14.79 15.55 4.82
CA LEU A 194 15.81 14.86 4.03
C LEU A 194 17.16 15.59 4.18
N VAL A 195 18.18 14.83 4.54
CA VAL A 195 19.56 15.32 4.72
C VAL A 195 20.48 14.53 3.81
N PRO A 196 21.39 15.18 3.05
CA PRO A 196 22.43 14.48 2.30
C PRO A 196 23.22 13.50 3.18
N SER A 197 23.45 12.29 2.66
CA SER A 197 24.14 11.20 3.38
C SER A 197 25.51 11.63 3.92
N GLU A 198 26.20 12.53 3.23
CA GLU A 198 27.51 13.08 3.63
C GLU A 198 27.45 13.98 4.88
N MET A 199 26.33 14.65 5.15
CA MET A 199 26.17 15.58 6.29
C MET A 199 25.64 14.88 7.55
N VAL A 200 25.10 13.67 7.41
CA VAL A 200 24.54 12.90 8.53
C VAL A 200 25.59 12.62 9.62
N GLY A 201 26.85 12.43 9.23
CA GLY A 201 27.95 12.23 10.19
C GLY A 201 28.13 13.41 11.15
N ALA A 202 28.03 14.64 10.66
CA ALA A 202 28.14 15.86 11.46
C ALA A 202 26.96 16.03 12.42
N ILE A 203 25.75 15.69 11.98
CA ILE A 203 24.52 15.73 12.80
C ILE A 203 24.61 14.74 13.97
N ILE A 204 25.11 13.52 13.72
CA ILE A 204 25.31 12.52 14.79
C ILE A 204 26.43 12.97 15.74
N GLY A 205 27.56 13.42 15.19
CA GLY A 205 28.76 13.79 15.93
C GLY A 205 29.55 12.59 16.47
N LYS A 206 30.78 12.84 16.92
CA LYS A 206 31.66 11.81 17.49
C LYS A 206 30.98 11.15 18.71
N GLY A 207 30.78 9.83 18.66
CA GLY A 207 30.09 9.06 19.73
C GLY A 207 28.60 9.40 19.91
N GLY A 208 27.97 10.07 18.95
CA GLY A 208 26.59 10.53 19.07
C GLY A 208 26.40 11.74 19.98
N LYS A 209 27.47 12.47 20.33
CA LYS A 209 27.41 13.59 21.28
C LYS A 209 26.51 14.73 20.79
N THR A 210 26.65 15.13 19.52
CA THR A 210 25.90 16.24 18.93
C THR A 210 24.40 15.95 18.93
N ILE A 211 23.98 14.80 18.39
CA ILE A 211 22.55 14.46 18.36
C ILE A 211 21.94 14.30 19.75
N LYS A 212 22.69 13.76 20.73
CA LYS A 212 22.24 13.67 22.12
C LYS A 212 22.05 15.06 22.74
N GLN A 213 22.97 15.98 22.49
CA GLN A 213 22.86 17.37 22.95
C GLN A 213 21.68 18.07 22.28
N THR A 214 21.52 17.96 20.96
CA THR A 214 20.37 18.56 20.24
C THR A 214 19.04 18.02 20.76
N THR A 215 18.95 16.70 21.00
CA THR A 215 17.75 16.05 21.59
C THR A 215 17.46 16.59 23.00
N ALA A 216 18.49 16.74 23.85
CA ALA A 216 18.32 17.25 25.20
C ALA A 216 17.86 18.71 25.24
N GLU A 217 18.44 19.57 24.40
CA GLU A 217 18.13 21.00 24.39
C GLU A 217 16.80 21.33 23.71
N THR A 218 16.33 20.50 22.78
CA THR A 218 15.08 20.73 22.05
C THR A 218 13.91 19.95 22.63
N ARG A 219 14.17 18.95 23.48
CA ARG A 219 13.20 17.99 24.00
C ARG A 219 12.49 17.17 22.91
N ALA A 220 12.84 17.35 21.64
CA ALA A 220 12.33 16.55 20.53
C ALA A 220 13.15 15.26 20.42
N ARG A 221 12.48 14.13 20.19
CA ARG A 221 13.16 12.88 19.86
C ARG A 221 13.53 12.90 18.37
N ILE A 222 14.80 12.66 18.08
CA ILE A 222 15.37 12.68 16.73
C ILE A 222 15.80 11.28 16.32
N ASP A 223 15.17 10.71 15.28
CA ASP A 223 15.51 9.40 14.73
C ASP A 223 16.08 9.58 13.30
N ILE A 224 17.29 9.06 13.05
CA ILE A 224 17.91 9.06 11.72
C ILE A 224 17.70 7.71 11.05
N HIS A 225 17.14 7.72 9.84
CA HIS A 225 16.93 6.50 9.06
C HIS A 225 18.27 5.92 8.62
N ARG A 226 18.40 4.59 8.74
CA ARG A 226 19.64 3.87 8.42
C ARG A 226 19.86 3.75 6.91
N HIS A 227 18.78 3.53 6.18
CA HIS A 227 18.76 3.41 4.73
C HIS A 227 18.51 4.77 4.09
N GLU A 228 19.04 4.95 2.89
CA GLU A 228 18.77 6.12 2.06
C GLU A 228 17.28 6.13 1.67
N ASN A 229 16.72 7.33 1.47
CA ASN A 229 15.30 7.46 1.17
C ASN A 229 15.05 7.07 -0.30
N PRO A 230 14.30 5.99 -0.58
CA PRO A 230 14.04 5.56 -1.95
C PRO A 230 13.26 6.66 -2.71
N GLY A 231 13.56 6.86 -4.00
CA GLY A 231 12.81 7.77 -4.89
C GLY A 231 13.25 9.24 -4.95
N SER A 232 14.25 9.70 -4.18
CA SER A 232 14.77 11.07 -4.33
C SER A 232 15.75 11.23 -5.50
N GLY A 233 16.32 10.13 -6.03
CA GLY A 233 17.41 10.15 -7.01
C GLY A 233 18.74 10.70 -6.47
N GLU A 234 18.80 11.09 -5.21
CA GLU A 234 19.97 11.67 -4.52
C GLU A 234 20.30 10.84 -3.27
N LYS A 235 21.58 10.74 -2.90
CA LYS A 235 22.03 10.08 -1.66
C LYS A 235 21.62 10.90 -0.42
N VAL A 236 20.38 10.72 0.03
CA VAL A 236 19.79 11.41 1.17
C VAL A 236 19.22 10.42 2.18
N LYS A 237 19.27 10.78 3.47
CA LYS A 237 18.65 10.04 4.56
C LYS A 237 17.54 10.87 5.19
N ALA A 238 16.46 10.21 5.60
CA ALA A 238 15.39 10.85 6.34
C ALA A 238 15.77 10.99 7.83
N VAL A 239 15.62 12.19 8.36
CA VAL A 239 15.71 12.52 9.78
C VAL A 239 14.31 12.85 10.27
N THR A 240 13.83 12.10 11.25
CA THR A 240 12.47 12.19 11.76
C THR A 240 12.47 12.81 13.15
N PHE A 241 11.68 13.87 13.33
CA PHE A 241 11.50 14.57 14.60
C PHE A 241 10.13 14.21 15.20
N PHE A 242 10.13 13.84 16.48
CA PHE A 242 8.93 13.58 17.26
C PHE A 242 8.88 14.52 18.46
N GLY A 243 7.73 15.17 18.67
CA GLY A 243 7.52 16.09 19.77
C GLY A 243 6.41 17.08 19.49
N ASN A 244 6.34 18.11 20.32
CA ASN A 244 5.45 19.23 20.07
C ASN A 244 5.93 20.02 18.83
N PRO A 245 5.04 20.77 18.15
CA PRO A 245 5.41 21.55 16.98
C PRO A 245 6.62 22.47 17.22
N GLU A 246 6.65 23.16 18.35
CA GLU A 246 7.74 24.07 18.72
C GLU A 246 9.07 23.35 18.95
N ASP A 247 9.02 22.19 19.62
CA ASP A 247 10.20 21.36 19.89
C ASP A 247 10.77 20.80 18.57
N CYS A 248 9.90 20.37 17.64
CA CYS A 248 10.29 19.89 16.31
C CYS A 248 10.91 21.00 15.45
N THR A 249 10.31 22.19 15.41
CA THR A 249 10.87 23.34 14.68
C THR A 249 12.22 23.77 15.28
N SER A 250 12.36 23.75 16.60
CA SER A 250 13.62 24.04 17.28
C SER A 250 14.71 23.01 16.95
N ALA A 251 14.33 21.73 16.88
CA ALA A 251 15.23 20.66 16.45
C ALA A 251 15.63 20.78 14.98
N CYS A 252 14.68 21.10 14.09
CA CYS A 252 14.95 21.37 12.68
C CYS A 252 15.96 22.50 12.52
N LYS A 253 15.76 23.63 13.22
CA LYS A 253 16.69 24.77 13.20
C LYS A 253 18.11 24.36 13.62
N LYS A 254 18.27 23.65 14.75
CA LYS A 254 19.59 23.22 15.23
C LYS A 254 20.28 22.26 14.27
N VAL A 255 19.53 21.34 13.66
CA VAL A 255 20.10 20.44 12.66
C VAL A 255 20.54 21.23 11.42
N ARG A 256 19.76 22.22 10.97
CA ARG A 256 20.15 23.11 9.87
C ARG A 256 21.39 23.94 10.20
N ASP A 257 21.53 24.44 11.44
CA ASP A 257 22.72 25.14 11.92
C ASP A 257 23.97 24.27 11.86
N ILE A 258 23.88 23.03 12.36
CA ILE A 258 24.98 22.05 12.29
C ILE A 258 25.37 21.77 10.83
N MET A 259 24.39 21.60 9.96
CA MET A 259 24.66 21.40 8.52
C MET A 259 25.34 22.63 7.92
N SER A 260 24.93 23.84 8.29
CA SER A 260 25.53 25.09 7.80
C SER A 260 26.99 25.24 8.22
N GLN A 261 27.33 24.85 9.46
CA GLN A 261 28.70 24.86 9.98
C GLN A 261 29.60 23.81 9.30
N GLU A 262 29.05 22.66 8.90
CA GLU A 262 29.81 21.65 8.14
C GLU A 262 29.97 22.07 6.66
N CYS A 263 28.96 22.75 6.08
CA CYS A 263 28.99 23.20 4.69
C CYS A 263 30.00 24.31 4.42
N CYS A 264 30.29 25.20 5.38
CA CYS A 264 31.24 26.29 5.17
C CYS A 264 32.66 25.81 4.81
N HIS A 265 32.97 24.53 5.06
CA HIS A 265 34.24 23.90 4.69
C HIS A 265 34.19 23.09 3.37
N LYS A 266 33.00 22.82 2.81
CA LYS A 266 32.80 21.83 1.73
C LYS A 266 31.92 22.27 0.55
N GLY A 267 31.24 23.42 0.60
CA GLY A 267 30.48 23.93 -0.55
C GLY A 267 29.23 24.75 -0.20
N SER A 268 28.30 24.86 -1.16
CA SER A 268 27.02 25.56 -1.00
C SER A 268 26.04 24.76 -0.14
N MET A 269 25.34 25.43 0.78
CA MET A 269 24.33 24.82 1.65
C MET A 269 23.15 24.26 0.82
N PRO A 270 22.84 22.96 0.89
CA PRO A 270 21.67 22.40 0.24
C PRO A 270 20.37 23.00 0.80
N PRO A 271 19.31 23.08 -0.03
CA PRO A 271 18.01 23.59 0.40
C PRO A 271 17.36 22.65 1.42
N LEU A 272 16.55 23.22 2.31
CA LEU A 272 15.73 22.42 3.23
C LEU A 272 14.72 21.58 2.46
N LYS A 273 14.75 20.25 2.65
CA LYS A 273 13.82 19.30 2.02
C LYS A 273 13.01 18.59 3.10
N LEU A 274 11.69 18.74 3.06
CA LEU A 274 10.74 18.02 3.93
C LEU A 274 10.05 16.91 3.14
N LEU A 275 9.64 15.85 3.84
CA LEU A 275 8.98 14.69 3.26
C LEU A 275 7.57 14.57 3.83
N ALA A 276 6.56 14.50 2.97
CA ALA A 276 5.16 14.40 3.37
C ALA A 276 4.35 13.54 2.40
N HIS A 277 3.36 12.80 2.91
CA HIS A 277 2.49 11.97 2.09
C HIS A 277 1.64 12.82 1.12
N ASP A 278 1.45 12.36 -0.12
CA ASP A 278 0.70 13.09 -1.16
C ASP A 278 -0.69 13.58 -0.72
N ALA A 279 -1.46 12.72 -0.02
CA ALA A 279 -2.76 13.04 0.57
C ALA A 279 -2.78 14.28 1.49
N LEU A 280 -1.65 14.60 2.15
CA LEU A 280 -1.49 15.78 2.99
C LEU A 280 -1.01 16.98 2.18
N VAL A 281 -0.12 16.73 1.21
CA VAL A 281 0.46 17.75 0.34
C VAL A 281 -0.58 18.41 -0.55
N GLY A 282 -1.59 17.67 -1.02
CA GLY A 282 -2.71 18.26 -1.76
C GLY A 282 -3.43 19.37 -0.98
N ARG A 283 -3.67 19.15 0.33
CA ARG A 283 -4.29 20.15 1.22
C ARG A 283 -3.33 21.30 1.56
N LEU A 284 -2.04 21.01 1.69
CA LEU A 284 -1.01 22.04 1.86
C LEU A 284 -1.00 23.02 0.68
N ILE A 285 -1.11 22.53 -0.56
CA ILE A 285 -1.16 23.35 -1.78
C ILE A 285 -2.41 24.24 -1.79
N GLY A 286 -3.56 23.66 -1.47
CA GLY A 286 -4.85 24.34 -1.49
C GLY A 286 -5.40 24.56 -2.90
N LYS A 287 -6.66 25.00 -3.00
CA LYS A 287 -7.34 25.24 -4.29
C LYS A 287 -6.57 26.30 -5.10
N GLY A 288 -6.09 25.93 -6.29
CA GLY A 288 -5.29 26.82 -7.15
C GLY A 288 -3.92 27.21 -6.60
N GLY A 289 -3.41 26.48 -5.59
CA GLY A 289 -2.13 26.80 -4.96
C GLY A 289 -2.17 27.98 -3.99
N SER A 290 -3.35 28.46 -3.59
CA SER A 290 -3.51 29.65 -2.75
C SER A 290 -2.85 29.52 -1.38
N SER A 291 -2.98 28.36 -0.73
CA SER A 291 -2.38 28.09 0.58
C SER A 291 -0.87 28.09 0.50
N LEU A 292 -0.28 27.40 -0.49
CA LEU A 292 1.17 27.39 -0.69
C LEU A 292 1.72 28.80 -0.99
N LYS A 293 1.01 29.57 -1.83
CA LYS A 293 1.39 30.96 -2.15
C LYS A 293 1.38 31.85 -0.91
N HIS A 294 0.38 31.71 -0.04
CA HIS A 294 0.32 32.43 1.23
C HIS A 294 1.53 32.10 2.12
N ILE A 295 1.86 30.81 2.25
CA ILE A 295 3.02 30.38 3.04
C ILE A 295 4.33 30.93 2.45
N MET A 296 4.48 30.94 1.12
CA MET A 296 5.64 31.54 0.45
C MET A 296 5.75 33.05 0.73
N GLN A 297 4.63 33.78 0.66
CA GLN A 297 4.58 35.21 0.95
C GLN A 297 4.91 35.51 2.43
N GLU A 298 4.34 34.75 3.35
CA GLU A 298 4.50 34.96 4.78
C GLU A 298 5.90 34.57 5.29
N SER A 299 6.47 33.48 4.75
CA SER A 299 7.82 33.03 5.09
C SER A 299 8.92 33.81 4.36
N GLY A 300 8.60 34.45 3.23
CA GLY A 300 9.60 35.04 2.33
C GLY A 300 10.50 34.00 1.65
N SER A 301 10.11 32.72 1.69
CA SER A 301 10.87 31.61 1.10
C SER A 301 10.32 31.18 -0.25
N THR A 302 11.17 30.58 -1.08
CA THR A 302 10.75 29.91 -2.32
C THR A 302 10.48 28.44 -2.04
N ILE A 303 9.25 27.98 -2.21
CA ILE A 303 8.85 26.60 -1.95
C ILE A 303 8.48 25.91 -3.25
N THR A 304 9.08 24.76 -3.52
CA THR A 304 8.75 23.88 -4.65
C THR A 304 8.43 22.49 -4.16
N ILE A 305 7.54 21.77 -4.84
CA ILE A 305 7.14 20.43 -4.43
C ILE A 305 7.36 19.47 -5.60
N SER A 306 8.08 18.38 -5.35
CA SER A 306 8.35 17.27 -6.29
C SER A 306 7.10 16.90 -7.08
N PRO A 307 7.10 16.87 -8.43
CA PRO A 307 5.89 16.67 -9.21
C PRO A 307 5.23 15.31 -8.95
N LEU A 308 3.92 15.22 -9.19
CA LEU A 308 3.11 14.01 -8.94
C LEU A 308 3.61 12.77 -9.68
N HIS A 309 4.29 12.91 -10.82
CA HIS A 309 4.82 11.78 -11.57
C HIS A 309 6.08 11.16 -10.94
N GLU A 310 6.72 11.83 -9.99
CA GLU A 310 7.81 11.25 -9.17
C GLU A 310 7.27 10.33 -8.07
N LEU A 311 5.96 10.30 -7.84
CA LEU A 311 5.32 9.36 -6.91
C LEU A 311 5.29 7.96 -7.51
N THR A 312 5.53 6.96 -6.66
CA THR A 312 5.26 5.56 -6.97
C THR A 312 4.31 5.01 -5.91
N ILE A 313 3.61 3.90 -6.17
CA ILE A 313 2.81 3.24 -5.10
C ILE A 313 3.69 2.90 -3.88
N CYS A 314 4.99 2.70 -4.14
CA CYS A 314 5.98 2.25 -3.18
C CYS A 314 6.65 3.42 -2.45
N ASN A 315 6.52 4.64 -3.00
CA ASN A 315 6.86 5.88 -2.36
C ASN A 315 5.76 6.94 -2.61
N PRO A 316 4.70 6.97 -1.77
CA PRO A 316 3.64 7.98 -1.86
C PRO A 316 4.07 9.32 -1.24
N GLU A 317 5.34 9.48 -0.86
CA GLU A 317 5.85 10.66 -0.19
C GLU A 317 6.40 11.66 -1.20
N ARG A 318 5.92 12.90 -1.12
CA ARG A 318 6.44 14.02 -1.88
C ARG A 318 7.49 14.75 -1.07
N THR A 319 8.53 15.16 -1.78
CA THR A 319 9.54 16.11 -1.28
C THR A 319 9.05 17.54 -1.48
N ILE A 320 9.02 18.30 -0.39
CA ILE A 320 8.78 19.75 -0.35
C ILE A 320 10.16 20.41 -0.16
N THR A 321 10.63 21.13 -1.17
CA THR A 321 11.92 21.84 -1.15
C THR A 321 11.67 23.30 -0.82
N ILE A 322 12.39 23.82 0.17
CA ILE A 322 12.31 25.18 0.68
C ILE A 322 13.68 25.83 0.44
N LYS A 323 13.69 26.98 -0.20
CA LYS A 323 14.88 27.78 -0.50
C LYS A 323 14.73 29.16 0.13
N GLY A 324 15.69 29.58 0.93
CA GLY A 324 15.72 30.89 1.55
C GLY A 324 16.92 31.03 2.49
N THR A 325 16.93 32.08 3.29
CA THR A 325 17.82 32.17 4.46
C THR A 325 17.39 31.16 5.51
N LEU A 326 18.29 30.83 6.45
CA LEU A 326 17.98 29.91 7.55
C LEU A 326 16.70 30.33 8.31
N GLU A 327 16.52 31.61 8.57
CA GLU A 327 15.32 32.13 9.24
C GLU A 327 14.06 31.97 8.39
N GLN A 328 14.13 32.24 7.09
CA GLN A 328 13.03 32.04 6.16
C GLN A 328 12.64 30.57 6.04
N GLU A 329 13.64 29.67 5.99
CA GLU A 329 13.42 28.22 5.93
C GLU A 329 12.75 27.69 7.19
N VAL A 330 13.20 28.10 8.38
CA VAL A 330 12.60 27.69 9.67
C VAL A 330 11.17 28.22 9.80
N LYS A 331 10.92 29.46 9.37
CA LYS A 331 9.56 30.04 9.36
C LYS A 331 8.65 29.31 8.37
N ALA A 332 9.16 28.93 7.19
CA ALA A 332 8.40 28.15 6.22
C ALA A 332 8.10 26.74 6.75
N GLU A 333 9.09 26.10 7.39
CA GLU A 333 8.94 24.78 8.00
C GLU A 333 7.82 24.76 9.04
N SER A 334 7.78 25.71 9.96
CA SER A 334 6.76 25.76 11.00
C SER A 334 5.34 25.92 10.42
N LEU A 335 5.17 26.78 9.42
CA LEU A 335 3.90 26.98 8.71
C LEU A 335 3.46 25.73 7.93
N ILE A 336 4.40 25.08 7.23
CA ILE A 336 4.13 23.86 6.46
C ILE A 336 3.76 22.72 7.42
N THR A 337 4.54 22.49 8.46
CA THR A 337 4.31 21.43 9.45
C THR A 337 2.98 21.64 10.17
N ALA A 338 2.63 22.88 10.53
CA ALA A 338 1.32 23.19 11.11
C ALA A 338 0.17 22.81 10.16
N LYS A 339 0.26 23.20 8.88
CA LYS A 339 -0.75 22.83 7.87
C LYS A 339 -0.83 21.33 7.62
N LEU A 340 0.31 20.63 7.58
CA LEU A 340 0.36 19.18 7.41
C LEU A 340 -0.27 18.45 8.60
N ARG A 341 -0.05 18.94 9.82
CA ARG A 341 -0.68 18.39 11.04
C ARG A 341 -2.20 18.56 10.99
N THR A 342 -2.70 19.74 10.68
CA THR A 342 -4.15 19.96 10.52
C THR A 342 -4.73 19.09 9.40
N ALA A 343 -4.02 18.97 8.28
CA ALA A 343 -4.44 18.09 7.19
C ALA A 343 -4.48 16.62 7.62
N TYR A 344 -3.54 16.18 8.46
CA TYR A 344 -3.48 14.83 9.00
C TYR A 344 -4.63 14.56 9.98
N GLU A 345 -4.93 15.49 10.89
CA GLU A 345 -6.06 15.38 11.82
C GLU A 345 -7.40 15.28 11.07
N GLN A 346 -7.61 16.15 10.08
CA GLN A 346 -8.79 16.09 9.22
C GLN A 346 -8.85 14.78 8.42
N HIS A 347 -7.71 14.29 7.93
CA HIS A 347 -7.62 13.01 7.23
C HIS A 347 -8.01 11.83 8.15
N MET A 348 -7.53 11.83 9.38
CA MET A 348 -7.87 10.82 10.39
C MET A 348 -9.36 10.85 10.77
N GLN A 349 -9.95 12.03 10.93
CA GLN A 349 -11.37 12.20 11.21
C GLN A 349 -12.24 11.68 10.06
N SER A 350 -11.86 11.96 8.80
CA SER A 350 -12.56 11.39 7.63
C SER A 350 -12.44 9.87 7.55
N MET A 351 -11.33 9.29 8.02
CA MET A 351 -11.11 7.85 8.08
C MET A 351 -11.96 7.17 9.17
N GLN A 352 -12.15 7.79 10.33
CA GLN A 352 -13.00 7.25 11.40
C GLN A 352 -14.48 7.19 10.99
N ASN A 353 -14.97 8.18 10.24
CA ASN A 353 -16.34 8.16 9.73
C ASN A 353 -16.57 7.12 8.62
N GLN A 354 -15.53 6.70 7.88
CA GLN A 354 -15.63 5.69 6.82
C GLN A 354 -15.32 4.26 7.29
N GLN A 355 -14.67 4.06 8.44
CA GLN A 355 -14.43 2.74 9.03
C GLN A 355 -15.72 1.99 9.40
N GLN A 356 -16.86 2.68 9.49
CA GLN A 356 -18.16 2.04 9.68
C GLN A 356 -18.75 1.38 8.42
N MET A 357 -18.10 1.47 7.24
CA MET A 357 -18.62 0.85 6.01
C MET A 357 -17.87 -0.39 5.51
N PHE A 358 -16.57 -0.57 5.78
CA PHE A 358 -15.80 -1.74 5.25
C PHE A 358 -14.62 -2.16 6.16
N PRO A 359 -14.77 -3.22 6.98
CA PRO A 359 -13.68 -3.77 7.78
C PRO A 359 -12.69 -4.57 6.92
N GLY A 360 -11.37 -4.38 7.11
CA GLY A 360 -10.34 -5.34 6.65
C GLY A 360 -9.42 -4.95 5.49
N ILE A 361 -9.48 -3.72 4.95
CA ILE A 361 -8.59 -3.25 3.87
C ILE A 361 -7.81 -2.00 4.30
N ASN A 362 -6.49 -1.96 4.06
CA ASN A 362 -5.66 -0.74 4.24
C ASN A 362 -6.13 0.35 3.26
N HIS A 363 -6.90 1.32 3.76
CA HIS A 363 -7.59 2.33 2.94
C HIS A 363 -6.65 3.33 2.23
N MET A 364 -5.39 3.48 2.68
CA MET A 364 -4.41 4.34 2.00
C MET A 364 -4.12 3.89 0.55
N ALA A 365 -4.27 2.60 0.25
CA ALA A 365 -4.09 2.07 -1.11
C ALA A 365 -5.29 2.34 -2.05
N MET A 366 -6.46 2.68 -1.51
CA MET A 366 -7.68 2.95 -2.31
C MET A 366 -7.77 4.42 -2.75
N PHE A 367 -7.09 5.35 -2.07
CA PHE A 367 -7.31 6.79 -2.25
C PHE A 367 -6.30 7.52 -3.14
N SER A 368 -5.30 6.85 -3.71
CA SER A 368 -4.44 7.45 -4.74
C SER A 368 -5.16 7.70 -6.09
N GLY A 369 -6.49 7.50 -6.16
CA GLY A 369 -7.26 7.71 -7.39
C GLY A 369 -8.72 8.14 -7.25
N ALA A 370 -9.26 8.43 -6.05
CA ALA A 370 -10.67 8.76 -5.87
C ALA A 370 -10.86 10.08 -5.11
N GLY A 371 -11.33 11.11 -5.82
CA GLY A 371 -11.75 12.37 -5.22
C GLY A 371 -13.10 12.21 -4.51
N GLU A 372 -13.20 12.95 -3.39
CA GLU A 372 -14.34 13.19 -2.51
C GLU A 372 -15.73 13.19 -3.17
N HIS A 373 -16.67 12.44 -2.58
CA HIS A 373 -18.10 12.78 -2.58
C HIS A 373 -18.65 12.62 -1.16
N ASN A 374 -19.20 13.70 -0.61
CA ASN A 374 -20.15 13.67 0.51
C ASN A 374 -21.50 14.23 -0.03
N PRO A 375 -22.67 13.76 0.45
CA PRO A 375 -23.96 13.99 -0.21
C PRO A 375 -24.69 15.20 0.37
N GLY A 376 -25.40 15.96 -0.49
CA GLY A 376 -26.37 16.98 -0.05
C GLY A 376 -26.72 18.08 -1.06
N GLY A 377 -27.74 17.85 -1.89
CA GLY A 377 -28.89 18.74 -2.18
C GLY A 377 -28.76 20.13 -2.88
N TYR A 378 -29.43 20.25 -4.04
CA TYR A 378 -30.26 21.38 -4.60
C TYR A 378 -29.57 22.76 -4.89
N GLN A 379 -29.88 23.60 -5.89
CA GLN A 379 -30.79 23.68 -7.07
C GLN A 379 -30.46 25.00 -7.85
N ASN A 380 -30.42 24.98 -9.20
CA ASN A 380 -30.70 26.04 -10.24
C ASN A 380 -30.11 27.49 -10.09
N GLN A 381 -29.77 28.34 -11.09
CA GLN A 381 -30.14 28.55 -12.49
C GLN A 381 -29.28 29.72 -13.08
N GLY A 382 -28.90 29.73 -14.38
CA GLY A 382 -28.87 30.95 -15.22
C GLY A 382 -27.55 31.57 -15.78
N MET A 383 -27.35 31.40 -17.10
CA MET A 383 -26.93 32.40 -18.15
C MET A 383 -25.47 32.88 -18.39
N GLY A 384 -25.01 32.71 -19.65
CA GLY A 384 -24.34 33.73 -20.51
C GLY A 384 -22.80 33.71 -20.70
N GLY A 385 -22.28 33.40 -21.90
CA GLY A 385 -20.86 33.61 -22.33
C GLY A 385 -20.65 34.92 -23.14
N PRO A 386 -19.55 35.15 -23.91
CA PRO A 386 -18.26 34.42 -24.03
C PRO A 386 -16.96 35.31 -24.08
N LEU A 387 -15.78 34.65 -24.07
CA LEU A 387 -14.37 35.08 -24.42
C LEU A 387 -13.44 35.59 -23.28
N PRO A 388 -12.10 35.59 -23.46
CA PRO A 388 -11.20 34.44 -23.69
C PRO A 388 -9.95 34.49 -22.76
N GLY A 389 -9.53 33.35 -22.17
CA GLY A 389 -8.25 33.34 -21.44
C GLY A 389 -8.01 32.14 -20.55
N LEU A 390 -6.95 31.39 -20.88
CA LEU A 390 -6.11 30.59 -19.97
C LEU A 390 -6.85 29.76 -18.90
N TYR A 391 -7.37 28.60 -19.30
CA TYR A 391 -7.98 27.64 -18.36
C TYR A 391 -7.15 26.36 -18.26
N TYR A 392 -6.39 26.25 -17.16
CA TYR A 392 -5.98 24.96 -16.60
C TYR A 392 -7.23 24.28 -16.01
N PRO A 393 -7.59 23.04 -16.40
CA PRO A 393 -8.77 22.41 -15.82
C PRO A 393 -8.43 21.84 -14.44
N ASN A 394 -8.97 22.52 -13.44
CA ASN A 394 -9.28 22.01 -12.12
C ASN A 394 -10.10 20.69 -12.24
N PRO A 395 -9.96 19.69 -11.34
CA PRO A 395 -10.56 18.36 -11.48
C PRO A 395 -12.06 18.29 -11.15
N ARG A 396 -12.83 19.37 -11.36
CA ARG A 396 -14.27 19.45 -11.07
C ARG A 396 -15.18 19.33 -12.31
N GLY A 397 -14.65 18.80 -13.40
CA GLY A 397 -15.39 18.46 -14.62
C GLY A 397 -15.70 16.98 -14.79
N TYR A 398 -15.60 16.17 -13.72
CA TYR A 398 -16.29 14.88 -13.69
C TYR A 398 -17.80 15.18 -13.70
N ARG A 399 -18.40 15.28 -14.89
CA ARG A 399 -19.65 14.54 -15.05
C ARG A 399 -19.25 13.11 -14.74
N ASP A 400 -19.83 12.56 -13.67
CA ASP A 400 -19.86 11.12 -13.44
C ASP A 400 -20.18 10.45 -14.77
N VAL A 401 -19.17 9.95 -15.46
CA VAL A 401 -19.35 8.75 -16.26
C VAL A 401 -19.55 7.72 -15.17
N ARG A 402 -20.81 7.49 -14.82
CA ARG A 402 -21.22 6.38 -13.97
C ARG A 402 -20.42 5.16 -14.43
N SER A 403 -20.04 4.29 -13.50
CA SER A 403 -19.45 2.98 -13.78
C SER A 403 -20.38 2.03 -14.60
N GLN A 404 -21.36 2.58 -15.32
CA GLN A 404 -22.38 1.92 -16.13
C GLN A 404 -22.07 1.91 -17.64
N ASP A 405 -21.07 2.65 -18.13
CA ASP A 405 -20.80 2.74 -19.59
C ASP A 405 -19.79 1.72 -20.14
N TYR A 406 -19.21 0.86 -19.29
CA TYR A 406 -18.42 -0.30 -19.73
C TYR A 406 -19.25 -1.57 -19.55
N PRO A 407 -19.29 -2.49 -20.55
CA PRO A 407 -19.96 -3.77 -20.38
C PRO A 407 -19.37 -4.48 -19.17
N ARG A 408 -20.22 -4.86 -18.21
CA ARG A 408 -19.81 -5.47 -16.93
C ARG A 408 -18.98 -6.75 -17.13
N ASP A 409 -19.09 -7.36 -18.31
CA ASP A 409 -18.48 -8.64 -18.69
C ASP A 409 -17.40 -8.53 -19.79
N ALA A 410 -16.96 -7.31 -20.17
CA ALA A 410 -15.89 -7.17 -21.16
C ALA A 410 -14.54 -7.62 -20.56
N SER A 411 -14.11 -8.82 -20.92
CA SER A 411 -12.77 -9.33 -20.59
C SER A 411 -11.75 -8.78 -21.59
N GLU A 412 -10.78 -8.02 -21.09
CA GLU A 412 -9.68 -7.48 -21.88
C GLU A 412 -8.40 -8.28 -21.59
N THR A 413 -7.39 -8.13 -22.46
CA THR A 413 -6.03 -8.65 -22.20
C THR A 413 -5.04 -7.50 -22.11
N THR A 414 -4.09 -7.59 -21.19
CA THR A 414 -2.98 -6.63 -21.09
C THR A 414 -1.71 -7.36 -20.68
N TYR A 415 -0.58 -6.93 -21.25
CA TYR A 415 0.72 -7.52 -20.99
C TYR A 415 1.56 -6.58 -20.12
N LEU A 416 2.04 -7.08 -19.00
CA LEU A 416 2.95 -6.37 -18.10
C LEU A 416 4.30 -7.07 -18.14
N TYR A 417 5.39 -6.30 -18.17
CA TYR A 417 6.74 -6.87 -18.11
C TYR A 417 7.34 -6.62 -16.73
N VAL A 418 7.85 -7.68 -16.13
CA VAL A 418 8.45 -7.65 -14.79
C VAL A 418 9.89 -8.16 -14.84
N PRO A 419 10.81 -7.63 -14.01
CA PRO A 419 12.17 -8.14 -13.93
C PRO A 419 12.21 -9.64 -13.61
N ASN A 420 13.11 -10.38 -14.25
CA ASN A 420 13.24 -11.83 -14.03
C ASN A 420 13.48 -12.20 -12.56
N GLU A 421 14.22 -11.37 -11.83
CA GLU A 421 14.55 -11.54 -10.41
C GLU A 421 13.30 -11.50 -9.52
N SER A 422 12.27 -10.75 -9.92
CA SER A 422 11.01 -10.61 -9.17
C SER A 422 10.00 -11.73 -9.43
N VAL A 423 10.19 -12.53 -10.47
CA VAL A 423 9.23 -13.57 -10.90
C VAL A 423 9.03 -14.63 -9.81
N GLY A 424 10.10 -15.03 -9.13
CA GLY A 424 10.01 -16.01 -8.04
C GLY A 424 9.13 -15.52 -6.89
N ALA A 425 9.25 -14.24 -6.52
CA ALA A 425 8.45 -13.61 -5.48
C ALA A 425 6.98 -13.37 -5.88
N ILE A 426 6.72 -13.16 -7.17
CA ILE A 426 5.37 -13.07 -7.73
C ILE A 426 4.68 -14.44 -7.73
N ILE A 427 5.39 -15.49 -8.15
CA ILE A 427 4.84 -16.86 -8.20
C ILE A 427 4.59 -17.37 -6.78
N GLY A 428 5.57 -17.21 -5.88
CA GLY A 428 5.52 -17.73 -4.53
C GLY A 428 5.82 -19.23 -4.43
N VAL A 429 5.86 -19.74 -3.20
CA VAL A 429 6.20 -21.14 -2.92
C VAL A 429 5.06 -22.04 -3.40
N LYS A 430 5.34 -22.93 -4.36
CA LYS A 430 4.33 -23.78 -5.03
C LYS A 430 3.23 -22.97 -5.76
N GLY A 431 3.51 -21.72 -6.13
CA GLY A 431 2.57 -20.86 -6.83
C GLY A 431 1.46 -20.26 -5.94
N ASP A 432 1.64 -20.23 -4.62
CA ASP A 432 0.64 -19.75 -3.66
C ASP A 432 0.28 -18.27 -3.84
N ILE A 433 1.27 -17.40 -4.03
CA ILE A 433 1.10 -15.95 -4.17
C ILE A 433 0.33 -15.65 -5.45
N ILE A 434 0.75 -16.20 -6.61
CA ILE A 434 0.07 -15.94 -7.88
C ILE A 434 -1.36 -16.49 -7.88
N LYS A 435 -1.60 -17.65 -7.25
CA LYS A 435 -2.96 -18.19 -7.08
C LYS A 435 -3.85 -17.25 -6.25
N SER A 436 -3.32 -16.74 -5.14
CA SER A 436 -4.02 -15.76 -4.30
C SER A 436 -4.30 -14.44 -5.04
N MET A 437 -3.35 -13.98 -5.86
CA MET A 437 -3.54 -12.79 -6.71
C MET A 437 -4.66 -13.01 -7.73
N CYS A 438 -4.68 -14.14 -8.45
CA CYS A 438 -5.74 -14.45 -9.39
C CYS A 438 -7.12 -14.47 -8.70
N GLN A 439 -7.21 -15.09 -7.53
CA GLN A 439 -8.45 -15.20 -6.75
C GLN A 439 -8.94 -13.83 -6.25
N THR A 440 -8.06 -13.02 -5.67
CA THR A 440 -8.41 -11.72 -5.09
C THR A 440 -8.67 -10.64 -6.14
N ALA A 441 -7.97 -10.69 -7.26
CA ALA A 441 -8.17 -9.77 -8.37
C ALA A 441 -9.33 -10.18 -9.28
N ASN A 442 -9.85 -11.41 -9.15
CA ASN A 442 -10.79 -11.99 -10.11
C ASN A 442 -10.27 -11.86 -11.56
N ALA A 443 -9.00 -12.22 -11.76
CA ALA A 443 -8.27 -12.09 -13.03
C ALA A 443 -7.44 -13.34 -13.31
N SER A 444 -7.26 -13.70 -14.58
CA SER A 444 -6.32 -14.74 -15.00
C SER A 444 -4.94 -14.12 -15.24
N ILE A 445 -3.96 -14.45 -14.42
CA ILE A 445 -2.57 -14.01 -14.54
C ILE A 445 -1.71 -15.19 -15.01
N ARG A 446 -1.04 -15.04 -16.16
CA ARG A 446 -0.14 -16.06 -16.73
C ARG A 446 1.24 -15.46 -16.95
N ILE A 447 2.26 -16.08 -16.38
CA ILE A 447 3.66 -15.65 -16.57
C ILE A 447 4.27 -16.52 -17.66
N ALA A 448 4.83 -15.89 -18.69
CA ALA A 448 5.47 -16.60 -19.79
C ALA A 448 6.66 -17.43 -19.29
N SER A 449 7.00 -18.52 -20.00
CA SER A 449 8.26 -19.21 -19.74
C SER A 449 9.44 -18.29 -20.10
N ARG A 450 10.63 -18.61 -19.60
CA ARG A 450 11.84 -17.88 -20.00
C ARG A 450 12.19 -18.33 -21.42
N GLU A 451 11.69 -17.63 -22.43
CA GLU A 451 11.83 -18.00 -23.84
C GLU A 451 13.18 -17.58 -24.44
N ASN A 452 13.78 -16.47 -23.98
CA ASN A 452 15.05 -15.94 -24.50
C ASN A 452 16.10 -15.82 -23.38
N GLU A 453 17.25 -16.49 -23.56
CA GLU A 453 18.35 -16.51 -22.58
C GLU A 453 18.95 -15.11 -22.28
N GLY A 454 18.70 -14.11 -23.13
CA GLY A 454 19.16 -12.72 -22.97
C GLY A 454 18.14 -11.69 -22.46
N SER A 455 16.86 -12.04 -22.25
CA SER A 455 15.87 -11.05 -21.77
C SER A 455 16.05 -10.77 -20.27
N THR A 456 16.06 -9.49 -19.87
CA THR A 456 16.08 -9.06 -18.45
C THR A 456 14.70 -9.05 -17.81
N GLU A 457 13.65 -9.03 -18.63
CA GLU A 457 12.24 -8.99 -18.22
C GLU A 457 11.47 -10.23 -18.67
N ARG A 458 10.35 -10.51 -18.00
CA ARG A 458 9.42 -11.57 -18.33
C ARG A 458 8.03 -11.03 -18.56
N LYS A 459 7.37 -11.51 -19.63
CA LYS A 459 6.01 -11.14 -20.00
C LYS A 459 5.00 -11.79 -19.07
N VAL A 460 4.11 -10.98 -18.50
CA VAL A 460 2.97 -11.39 -17.67
C VAL A 460 1.71 -11.00 -18.43
N THR A 461 0.88 -11.99 -18.74
CA THR A 461 -0.41 -11.81 -19.40
C THR A 461 -1.50 -11.74 -18.36
N ILE A 462 -2.29 -10.67 -18.36
CA ILE A 462 -3.38 -10.43 -17.42
C ILE A 462 -4.68 -10.32 -18.22
N ILE A 463 -5.64 -11.19 -17.89
CA ILE A 463 -6.93 -11.29 -18.58
C ILE A 463 -8.05 -11.10 -17.56
N GLY A 464 -9.00 -10.23 -17.86
CA GLY A 464 -10.16 -9.94 -16.99
C GLY A 464 -10.79 -8.58 -17.28
N SER A 465 -11.78 -8.20 -16.47
CA SER A 465 -12.40 -6.88 -16.57
C SER A 465 -11.39 -5.76 -16.28
N PRO A 466 -11.66 -4.50 -16.68
CA PRO A 466 -10.78 -3.37 -16.37
C PRO A 466 -10.46 -3.25 -14.88
N GLU A 467 -11.44 -3.50 -14.01
CA GLU A 467 -11.25 -3.49 -12.56
C GLU A 467 -10.39 -4.67 -12.08
N SER A 468 -10.66 -5.87 -12.59
CA SER A 468 -9.87 -7.06 -12.26
C SER A 468 -8.41 -6.92 -12.67
N GLN A 469 -8.15 -6.36 -13.84
CA GLN A 469 -6.79 -6.10 -14.32
C GLN A 469 -6.09 -5.04 -13.48
N TRP A 470 -6.77 -3.95 -13.09
CA TRP A 470 -6.21 -2.94 -12.20
C TRP A 470 -5.77 -3.57 -10.87
N LYS A 471 -6.63 -4.40 -10.26
CA LYS A 471 -6.31 -5.14 -9.02
C LYS A 471 -5.10 -6.05 -9.22
N ALA A 472 -5.07 -6.82 -10.31
CA ALA A 472 -3.96 -7.72 -10.63
C ALA A 472 -2.64 -6.95 -10.82
N GLN A 473 -2.66 -5.87 -11.61
CA GLN A 473 -1.49 -5.03 -11.88
C GLN A 473 -0.98 -4.34 -10.61
N LEU A 474 -1.88 -3.88 -9.73
CA LEU A 474 -1.52 -3.30 -8.44
C LEU A 474 -0.77 -4.31 -7.57
N ARG A 475 -1.32 -5.52 -7.42
CA ARG A 475 -0.70 -6.59 -6.62
C ARG A 475 0.65 -7.04 -7.16
N LEU A 476 0.75 -7.15 -8.50
CA LEU A 476 2.02 -7.46 -9.17
C LEU A 476 3.04 -6.36 -8.88
N PHE A 477 2.66 -5.10 -9.02
CA PHE A 477 3.55 -3.97 -8.74
C PHE A 477 4.02 -3.93 -7.29
N GLU A 478 3.10 -4.10 -6.32
CA GLU A 478 3.44 -4.18 -4.89
C GLU A 478 4.50 -5.26 -4.61
N LYS A 479 4.39 -6.43 -5.27
CA LYS A 479 5.38 -7.50 -5.11
C LYS A 479 6.72 -7.20 -5.74
N VAL A 480 6.75 -6.61 -6.93
CA VAL A 480 8.01 -6.25 -7.58
C VAL A 480 8.74 -5.16 -6.80
N CYS A 481 8.01 -4.12 -6.36
CA CYS A 481 8.58 -3.10 -5.48
C CYS A 481 9.10 -3.67 -4.15
N GLY A 482 8.38 -4.62 -3.56
CA GLY A 482 8.80 -5.25 -2.30
C GLY A 482 10.13 -6.01 -2.39
N GLN A 483 10.62 -6.28 -3.60
CA GLN A 483 11.94 -6.87 -3.86
C GLN A 483 13.05 -5.81 -4.08
N GLY A 484 12.74 -4.51 -3.96
CA GLY A 484 13.71 -3.43 -4.16
C GLY A 484 13.91 -3.01 -5.62
N HIS A 485 13.07 -3.47 -6.55
CA HIS A 485 13.07 -3.00 -7.94
C HIS A 485 12.20 -1.74 -8.10
N PHE A 486 12.53 -0.88 -9.07
CA PHE A 486 11.89 0.42 -9.34
C PHE A 486 12.19 1.53 -8.32
N GLU A 487 13.35 1.47 -7.66
CA GLU A 487 13.82 2.52 -6.73
C GLU A 487 14.44 3.74 -7.45
N THR A 488 14.86 3.59 -8.70
CA THR A 488 15.50 4.63 -9.51
C THR A 488 14.53 5.28 -10.51
N LYS A 489 14.80 6.55 -10.89
CA LYS A 489 13.99 7.31 -11.86
C LYS A 489 13.98 6.72 -13.29
N GLU A 490 14.85 5.75 -13.59
CA GLU A 490 14.99 5.18 -14.93
C GLU A 490 14.23 3.85 -15.09
N ASP A 491 13.89 3.19 -13.99
CA ASP A 491 13.14 1.94 -14.00
C ASP A 491 11.64 2.23 -14.19
N HIS A 492 11.19 2.23 -15.44
CA HIS A 492 9.79 2.38 -15.80
C HIS A 492 9.15 1.00 -15.98
N LEU A 493 7.94 0.81 -15.46
CA LEU A 493 7.16 -0.36 -15.83
C LEU A 493 6.87 -0.33 -17.32
N ARG A 494 7.02 -1.46 -18.00
CA ARG A 494 6.58 -1.63 -19.38
C ARG A 494 5.26 -2.38 -19.43
N CYS A 495 4.32 -1.81 -20.17
CA CYS A 495 3.01 -2.40 -20.43
C CYS A 495 2.71 -2.39 -21.93
N GLU A 496 2.05 -3.44 -22.43
CA GLU A 496 1.59 -3.51 -23.81
C GLU A 496 0.09 -3.82 -23.87
N ILE A 497 -0.61 -3.14 -24.79
CA ILE A 497 -2.02 -3.37 -25.10
C ILE A 497 -2.15 -3.59 -26.61
N GLY A 498 -2.91 -4.62 -27.00
CA GLY A 498 -3.31 -4.88 -28.37
C GLY A 498 -4.33 -3.84 -28.84
N VAL A 499 -4.08 -3.24 -30.00
CA VAL A 499 -4.93 -2.22 -30.59
C VAL A 499 -5.22 -2.62 -32.03
N PRO A 500 -6.48 -2.60 -32.50
CA PRO A 500 -6.78 -2.83 -33.91
C PRO A 500 -5.97 -1.91 -34.82
N SER A 501 -5.36 -2.46 -35.87
CA SER A 501 -4.49 -1.75 -36.82
C SER A 501 -5.13 -0.45 -37.36
N LYS A 502 -6.44 -0.49 -37.66
CA LYS A 502 -7.25 0.64 -38.13
C LYS A 502 -7.29 1.84 -37.17
N LEU A 503 -7.12 1.60 -35.87
CA LEU A 503 -7.19 2.63 -34.83
C LEU A 503 -5.83 3.32 -34.58
N VAL A 504 -4.72 2.67 -34.94
CA VAL A 504 -3.35 3.14 -34.71
C VAL A 504 -3.15 4.57 -35.22
N GLY A 505 -3.59 4.87 -36.45
CA GLY A 505 -3.48 6.22 -37.02
C GLY A 505 -4.22 7.31 -36.23
N ARG A 506 -5.35 6.96 -35.59
CA ARG A 506 -6.13 7.90 -34.76
C ARG A 506 -5.47 8.12 -33.39
N ILE A 507 -4.86 7.08 -32.82
CA ILE A 507 -4.08 7.16 -31.57
C ILE A 507 -2.90 8.11 -31.75
N ILE A 508 -2.19 7.99 -32.88
CA ILE A 508 -1.08 8.88 -33.23
C ILE A 508 -1.61 10.30 -33.46
N GLY A 509 -2.67 10.44 -34.26
CA GLY A 509 -3.27 11.72 -34.65
C GLY A 509 -2.46 12.48 -35.70
N LYS A 510 -3.04 13.57 -36.24
CA LYS A 510 -2.38 14.40 -37.26
C LYS A 510 -1.04 14.92 -36.73
N LYS A 511 0.07 14.63 -37.44
CA LYS A 511 1.45 14.96 -37.05
C LYS A 511 1.86 14.43 -35.65
N GLY A 512 1.21 13.39 -35.13
CA GLY A 512 1.49 12.85 -33.79
C GLY A 512 0.94 13.69 -32.64
N THR A 513 0.04 14.65 -32.91
CA THR A 513 -0.50 15.56 -31.89
C THR A 513 -1.25 14.82 -30.77
N LYS A 514 -2.03 13.78 -31.11
CA LYS A 514 -2.85 13.06 -30.14
C LYS A 514 -2.02 12.20 -29.20
N VAL A 515 -1.05 11.45 -29.73
CA VAL A 515 -0.13 10.67 -28.88
C VAL A 515 0.77 11.57 -28.03
N ARG A 516 1.22 12.73 -28.55
CA ARG A 516 1.98 13.71 -27.76
C ARG A 516 1.13 14.32 -26.64
N GLU A 517 -0.12 14.67 -26.92
CA GLU A 517 -1.08 15.13 -25.91
C GLU A 517 -1.29 14.05 -24.84
N MET A 518 -1.46 12.79 -25.25
CA MET A 518 -1.63 11.65 -24.36
C MET A 518 -0.42 11.45 -23.45
N GLN A 519 0.79 11.48 -24.00
CA GLN A 519 2.04 11.39 -23.23
C GLN A 519 2.16 12.57 -22.26
N ARG A 520 1.87 13.80 -22.71
CA ARG A 520 1.90 15.01 -21.86
C ARG A 520 0.90 14.92 -20.69
N THR A 521 -0.25 14.32 -20.90
CA THR A 521 -1.35 14.30 -19.92
C THR A 521 -1.38 13.05 -19.04
N THR A 522 -0.67 11.98 -19.42
CA THR A 522 -0.54 10.74 -18.62
C THR A 522 0.82 10.65 -17.93
N PHE A 523 1.81 11.39 -18.44
CA PHE A 523 3.22 11.24 -18.11
C PHE A 523 3.80 9.85 -18.45
N ALA A 524 3.05 9.01 -19.17
CA ALA A 524 3.57 7.77 -19.72
C ALA A 524 4.25 8.06 -21.07
N ARG A 525 5.39 7.41 -21.33
CA ARG A 525 5.96 7.33 -22.68
C ARG A 525 5.18 6.29 -23.46
N ILE A 526 4.68 6.66 -24.63
CA ILE A 526 3.83 5.79 -25.46
C ILE A 526 4.50 5.59 -26.81
N GLU A 527 4.91 4.37 -27.07
CA GLU A 527 5.54 3.93 -28.30
C GLU A 527 4.50 3.14 -29.11
N VAL A 528 4.05 3.75 -30.19
CA VAL A 528 3.12 3.13 -31.13
C VAL A 528 3.93 2.64 -32.33
N PRO A 529 3.97 1.32 -32.61
CA PRO A 529 4.61 0.81 -33.82
C PRO A 529 3.96 1.46 -35.04
N ARG A 530 4.77 1.97 -35.96
CA ARG A 530 4.28 2.33 -37.29
C ARG A 530 4.15 1.02 -38.05
N ALA A 531 2.99 0.76 -38.63
CA ALA A 531 2.87 -0.31 -39.62
C ALA A 531 3.83 0.05 -40.76
N ASN A 532 4.96 -0.64 -40.86
CA ASN A 532 5.89 -0.48 -41.96
C ASN A 532 5.19 -1.03 -43.20
N LYS A 533 5.04 -0.20 -44.23
CA LYS A 533 4.54 -0.61 -45.55
C LYS A 533 5.62 -1.25 -46.42
N GLU A 534 6.72 -1.72 -45.84
CA GLU A 534 7.93 -2.08 -46.60
C GLU A 534 8.21 -3.60 -46.66
N ASP A 535 7.40 -4.45 -46.03
CA ASP A 535 7.59 -5.92 -46.06
C ASP A 535 6.45 -6.71 -46.75
N GLU A 536 5.52 -6.05 -47.45
CA GLU A 536 4.43 -6.71 -48.19
C GLU A 536 4.64 -6.63 -49.72
N GLU A 537 5.68 -7.32 -50.23
CA GLU A 537 5.60 -7.94 -51.56
C GLU A 537 4.92 -9.30 -51.41
N GLY A 538 3.61 -9.26 -51.26
CA GLY A 538 2.77 -10.45 -51.20
C GLY A 538 1.32 -10.02 -51.08
N ASP A 539 0.57 -10.13 -52.18
CA ASP A 539 -0.89 -10.01 -52.23
C ASP A 539 -1.53 -11.00 -51.24
N GLN A 540 -1.65 -10.59 -49.99
CA GLN A 540 -2.58 -11.18 -49.03
C GLN A 540 -3.30 -10.00 -48.40
N ALA A 541 -4.60 -9.90 -48.68
CA ALA A 541 -5.49 -8.89 -48.12
C ALA A 541 -5.21 -8.75 -46.62
N ALA A 542 -4.75 -7.57 -46.20
CA ALA A 542 -4.48 -7.25 -44.80
C ALA A 542 -5.70 -7.66 -43.96
N ASP A 543 -5.50 -8.70 -43.14
CA ASP A 543 -6.58 -9.31 -42.37
C ASP A 543 -7.16 -8.25 -41.42
N ASP A 544 -8.48 -8.08 -41.50
CA ASP A 544 -9.20 -6.89 -41.01
C ASP A 544 -9.18 -6.80 -39.46
N ASP A 545 -8.72 -7.87 -38.80
CA ASP A 545 -8.60 -8.09 -37.36
C ASP A 545 -7.15 -8.01 -36.81
N THR A 546 -6.17 -7.58 -37.60
CA THR A 546 -4.78 -7.52 -37.13
C THR A 546 -4.60 -6.53 -35.96
N GLU A 547 -4.14 -7.02 -34.80
CA GLU A 547 -3.80 -6.19 -33.63
C GLU A 547 -2.34 -5.74 -33.63
N VAL A 548 -2.12 -4.46 -33.36
CA VAL A 548 -0.81 -3.83 -33.15
C VAL A 548 -0.58 -3.60 -31.66
N MET A 549 0.55 -4.09 -31.14
CA MET A 549 0.91 -3.92 -29.72
C MET A 549 1.48 -2.53 -29.46
N VAL A 550 0.72 -1.69 -28.75
CA VAL A 550 1.20 -0.37 -28.29
C VAL A 550 1.96 -0.53 -26.98
N LYS A 551 3.21 -0.07 -26.94
CA LYS A 551 4.07 -0.13 -25.76
C LYS A 551 3.94 1.16 -24.94
N MET A 552 3.87 1.02 -23.63
CA MET A 552 3.79 2.12 -22.68
C MET A 552 4.82 1.94 -21.58
N TYR A 553 5.44 3.04 -21.18
CA TYR A 553 6.41 3.07 -20.09
C TYR A 553 6.02 4.16 -19.10
N GLY A 554 6.05 3.85 -17.81
CA GLY A 554 5.74 4.83 -16.77
C GLY A 554 5.72 4.20 -15.37
N ASN A 555 5.44 5.01 -14.36
CA ASN A 555 5.03 4.47 -13.07
C ASN A 555 3.61 3.85 -13.19
N PHE A 556 3.16 3.12 -12.17
CA PHE A 556 1.86 2.47 -12.18
C PHE A 556 0.71 3.43 -12.54
N PHE A 557 0.64 4.61 -11.91
CA PHE A 557 -0.46 5.55 -12.12
C PHE A 557 -0.48 6.16 -13.52
N SER A 558 0.70 6.51 -14.05
CA SER A 558 0.88 6.99 -15.42
C SER A 558 0.45 5.94 -16.44
N LEU A 559 0.82 4.67 -16.21
CA LEU A 559 0.36 3.56 -17.05
C LEU A 559 -1.14 3.36 -16.96
N GLN A 560 -1.75 3.37 -15.76
CA GLN A 560 -3.21 3.24 -15.62
C GLN A 560 -3.94 4.36 -16.37
N ALA A 561 -3.46 5.60 -16.25
CA ALA A 561 -4.04 6.74 -16.97
C ALA A 561 -3.93 6.59 -18.49
N ALA A 562 -2.78 6.09 -18.99
CA ALA A 562 -2.57 5.84 -20.41
C ALA A 562 -3.41 4.67 -20.94
N GLN A 563 -3.43 3.54 -20.25
CA GLN A 563 -4.26 2.38 -20.57
C GLN A 563 -5.74 2.76 -20.66
N ARG A 564 -6.27 3.50 -19.67
CA ARG A 564 -7.67 3.92 -19.66
C ARG A 564 -8.01 4.84 -20.83
N ARG A 565 -7.10 5.74 -21.21
CA ARG A 565 -7.27 6.60 -22.40
C ARG A 565 -7.24 5.80 -23.70
N LEU A 566 -6.30 4.85 -23.83
CA LEU A 566 -6.21 3.96 -24.98
C LEU A 566 -7.46 3.09 -25.13
N ARG A 567 -7.88 2.42 -24.05
CA ARG A 567 -9.09 1.60 -24.03
C ARG A 567 -10.34 2.36 -24.37
N LYS A 568 -10.48 3.59 -23.86
CA LYS A 568 -11.59 4.46 -24.25
C LYS A 568 -11.62 4.70 -25.76
N MET A 569 -10.47 4.96 -26.39
CA MET A 569 -10.42 5.13 -27.85
C MET A 569 -10.73 3.83 -28.60
N ILE A 570 -10.31 2.68 -28.07
CA ILE A 570 -10.64 1.35 -28.62
C ILE A 570 -12.16 1.12 -28.55
N PHE A 571 -12.76 1.33 -27.38
CA PHE A 571 -14.20 1.21 -27.17
C PHE A 571 -15.01 2.16 -28.06
N ASP A 572 -14.63 3.45 -28.11
CA ASP A 572 -15.27 4.45 -28.97
C ASP A 572 -15.17 4.07 -30.46
N PHE A 573 -14.09 3.41 -30.87
CA PHE A 573 -13.91 2.93 -32.24
C PHE A 573 -14.79 1.72 -32.56
N MET A 574 -14.80 0.70 -31.70
CA MET A 574 -15.63 -0.50 -31.87
C MET A 574 -17.13 -0.16 -31.92
N ASN A 575 -17.59 0.73 -31.04
CA ASN A 575 -19.01 1.13 -31.01
C ASN A 575 -19.44 1.96 -32.23
N ARG A 576 -18.54 2.78 -32.79
CA ARG A 576 -18.82 3.53 -34.03
C ARG A 576 -18.79 2.63 -35.27
N GLY A 577 -17.98 1.57 -35.26
CA GLY A 577 -17.98 0.55 -36.31
C GLY A 577 -19.32 -0.19 -36.40
N ASN A 578 -19.89 -0.58 -35.25
CA ASN A 578 -21.17 -1.28 -35.18
C ASN A 578 -22.38 -0.42 -35.58
N GLN A 579 -22.37 0.90 -35.33
CA GLN A 579 -23.43 1.79 -35.81
C GLN A 579 -23.45 1.94 -37.34
N ASN A 580 -22.27 1.93 -37.98
CA ASN A 580 -22.19 2.01 -39.44
C ASN A 580 -22.57 0.68 -40.12
N GLN A 581 -22.21 -0.48 -39.55
CA GLN A 581 -22.64 -1.77 -40.12
C GLN A 581 -24.16 -2.00 -40.05
N ASN A 582 -24.82 -1.56 -38.97
CA ASN A 582 -26.28 -1.62 -38.89
C ASN A 582 -26.99 -0.68 -39.87
N GLN A 583 -26.33 0.40 -40.32
CA GLN A 583 -26.89 1.30 -41.33
C GLN A 583 -26.80 0.71 -42.75
N TYR A 584 -25.84 -0.19 -43.02
CA TYR A 584 -25.75 -0.92 -44.28
C TYR A 584 -26.64 -2.17 -44.31
N SER A 585 -26.90 -2.82 -43.18
CA SER A 585 -27.88 -3.92 -43.11
C SER A 585 -29.33 -3.45 -43.15
N TYR A 586 -29.64 -2.22 -42.71
CA TYR A 586 -30.97 -1.63 -42.84
C TYR A 586 -31.27 -1.09 -44.25
N ASN A 587 -30.24 -0.80 -45.07
CA ASN A 587 -30.43 -0.34 -46.45
C ASN A 587 -30.38 -1.46 -47.50
N ALA A 588 -29.92 -2.66 -47.15
CA ALA A 588 -29.96 -3.83 -48.05
C ALA A 588 -31.34 -4.52 -48.09
N GLY A 589 -32.22 -4.25 -47.12
CA GLY A 589 -33.58 -4.80 -47.05
C GLY A 589 -34.65 -4.07 -47.89
N TYR A 590 -34.30 -2.93 -48.51
CA TYR A 590 -35.27 -2.09 -49.26
C TYR A 590 -35.09 -2.11 -50.79
N TYR A 591 -34.26 -3.02 -51.33
CA TYR A 591 -34.06 -3.19 -52.78
C TYR A 591 -34.22 -4.64 -53.26
N SER A 592 -35.17 -5.39 -52.69
CA SER A 592 -35.62 -6.67 -53.26
C SER A 592 -37.13 -6.79 -53.11
N GLY A 593 -37.88 -6.19 -54.02
CA GLY A 593 -39.34 -6.22 -53.91
C GLY A 593 -40.13 -5.43 -54.94
N TYR A 594 -39.69 -5.32 -56.19
CA TYR A 594 -40.61 -4.95 -57.29
C TYR A 594 -40.28 -5.72 -58.57
N GLN A 595 -40.87 -6.92 -58.66
CA GLN A 595 -41.04 -7.66 -59.91
C GLN A 595 -42.26 -7.15 -60.67
N ARG A 596 -42.06 -7.01 -61.98
CA ARG A 596 -42.99 -6.54 -63.03
C ARG A 596 -44.37 -7.23 -63.03
N ARG A 597 -45.43 -6.42 -63.17
CA ARG A 597 -46.66 -6.60 -63.99
C ARG A 597 -47.18 -5.18 -64.22
N GLY A 598 -47.50 -4.60 -65.39
CA GLY A 598 -47.87 -5.07 -66.72
C GLY A 598 -49.10 -4.23 -67.15
N ARG A 599 -49.07 -3.61 -68.34
CA ARG A 599 -50.13 -2.78 -69.02
C ARG A 599 -50.27 -1.33 -68.50
N MET A 600 -50.58 -0.29 -69.28
CA MET A 600 -50.92 -0.09 -70.70
C MET A 600 -50.75 1.42 -71.02
N ASN A 601 -50.55 1.75 -72.30
CA ASN A 601 -50.41 3.09 -72.88
C ASN A 601 -51.58 4.07 -72.59
N GLY A 602 -51.25 5.36 -72.47
CA GLY A 602 -52.18 6.50 -72.61
C GLY A 602 -51.42 7.85 -72.63
N PRO A 603 -51.72 8.80 -73.55
CA PRO A 603 -50.81 9.91 -73.88
C PRO A 603 -51.02 11.18 -73.04
N VAL A 604 -49.96 12.00 -73.00
CA VAL A 604 -49.83 13.30 -72.32
C VAL A 604 -50.60 14.40 -73.07
N PRO A 605 -51.38 15.28 -72.42
CA PRO A 605 -51.86 16.51 -73.02
C PRO A 605 -50.83 17.64 -72.83
N GLY A 606 -50.43 18.26 -73.95
CA GLY A 606 -49.54 19.41 -74.01
C GLY A 606 -50.20 20.73 -73.62
N ILE A 607 -49.37 21.72 -73.30
CA ILE A 607 -49.77 23.12 -73.11
C ILE A 607 -49.56 23.86 -74.45
N PRO A 608 -50.52 24.67 -74.92
CA PRO A 608 -50.41 25.44 -76.16
C PRO A 608 -49.51 26.68 -76.01
N GLN A 609 -49.03 27.15 -77.16
CA GLN A 609 -48.00 28.19 -77.39
C GLN A 609 -48.19 29.51 -76.65
#